data_AF-A0AA92W2L6-F1
#
_entry.id   AF-A0AA92W2L6-F1
#
_cell.length_a   1.000
_cell.length_b   1.000
_cell.length_c   1.000
_cell.angle_alpha   90.00
_cell.angle_beta   90.00
_cell.angle_gamma   90.00
#
_symmetry.space_group_name_H-M   'P 1'
#
loop_
_entity.id
_entity.type
_entity.pdbx_description
1 polymer ?
#
loop_
_entity_poly.entity_id
_entity_poly.type
_entity_poly.pdbx_seq_one_letter_code
_entity_poly.pdbx_strand_id
1 'polypeptide(L)'
;MKEIKLYIGIIAVLLTAMLTGCSDSIADSEPSKDETEEGYYTASFNVSIPNFEQQVTRSTVFMNEGIQKDSMKLFCFDNEGQFIGFGKVKQFKEIKGFTRDNNGTIHDNGDIHLDGSTEPHNFFATIPNQTSRIHLVANTGSQYQTINWGNQANWVGMHENMLMTTFETEHGENQAAYIRYWGYIKKDSPEELKEYLKPDNKKKDYIIHLIRDRAKISADWSDSVKKANPGIINDFKMTVINGVAYGTLAPFNRDSLLFNPTTGDDEWEWKVNYVTPAINTRRLKGDVGQMFNPTGAFEEHNLPTDPAKVILWHDGLYYLIYLQDSNNKPYAIKRNYEYKIIIDKLDKSYGNSNSEVALKSAPANNPWIRVEQIVPGVTDGNYELAIVGGTYKTVNTGENTEQTVQFTYKGSDAETKQPTDFEALWTENLTYATADAPVVTNYTYNKASKTGTGTITYRLDKIDKTWREGIIHLIDKVHGLNRSIHLYSVSEANYDFKNAVNISATLNSEGDFTITILRIILTDCCL
;
A
#
# COMPACT_ATOMS: atom_id res chain seq x y z
N MET A 1 32.13 16.55 56.14
CA MET A 1 33.16 17.15 55.25
C MET A 1 34.22 16.17 54.73
N LYS A 2 34.60 15.09 55.46
CA LYS A 2 35.56 14.10 54.93
C LYS A 2 34.96 13.19 53.84
N GLU A 3 33.69 12.84 53.91
CA GLU A 3 33.06 11.96 52.91
C GLU A 3 32.74 12.67 51.58
N ILE A 4 32.34 13.94 51.60
CA ILE A 4 32.12 14.73 50.36
C ILE A 4 33.44 14.95 49.59
N LYS A 5 34.58 15.06 50.29
CA LYS A 5 35.89 15.16 49.64
C LYS A 5 36.34 13.83 49.00
N LEU A 6 35.89 12.69 49.53
CA LEU A 6 36.17 11.37 48.97
C LEU A 6 35.40 11.15 47.66
N TYR A 7 34.11 11.54 47.61
CA TYR A 7 33.29 11.44 46.40
C TYR A 7 33.73 12.40 45.29
N ILE A 8 34.13 13.63 45.62
CA ILE A 8 34.71 14.56 44.63
C ILE A 8 36.07 14.04 44.12
N GLY A 9 36.87 13.41 44.99
CA GLY A 9 38.12 12.76 44.60
C GLY A 9 37.92 11.60 43.63
N ILE A 10 36.93 10.73 43.88
CA ILE A 10 36.62 9.57 43.02
C ILE A 10 36.06 10.03 41.66
N ILE A 11 35.20 11.04 41.64
CA ILE A 11 34.65 11.61 40.39
C ILE A 11 35.73 12.33 39.58
N ALA A 12 36.66 13.05 40.22
CA ALA A 12 37.77 13.70 39.52
C ALA A 12 38.79 12.68 38.96
N VAL A 13 39.03 11.56 39.65
CA VAL A 13 39.89 10.46 39.16
C VAL A 13 39.22 9.69 38.01
N LEU A 14 37.90 9.49 38.06
CA LEU A 14 37.15 8.89 36.94
C LEU A 14 37.09 9.81 35.71
N LEU A 15 36.91 11.13 35.89
CA LEU A 15 36.94 12.08 34.78
C LEU A 15 38.35 12.26 34.17
N THR A 16 39.41 12.17 34.98
CA THR A 16 40.79 12.25 34.46
C THR A 16 41.23 10.96 33.79
N ALA A 17 40.78 9.79 34.26
CA ALA A 17 41.00 8.51 33.56
C ALA A 17 40.22 8.40 32.23
N MET A 18 39.11 9.13 32.08
CA MET A 18 38.38 9.24 30.80
C MET A 18 38.99 10.27 29.83
N LEU A 19 39.86 11.18 30.31
CA LEU A 19 40.51 12.22 29.49
C LEU A 19 41.97 11.91 29.12
N THR A 20 42.57 10.85 29.68
CA THR A 20 43.90 10.35 29.28
C THR A 20 43.86 9.18 28.27
N GLY A 21 42.67 8.85 27.74
CA GLY A 21 42.51 7.91 26.62
C GLY A 21 42.77 8.52 25.23
N CYS A 22 42.99 9.84 25.15
CA CYS A 22 43.44 10.51 23.94
C CYS A 22 44.95 10.80 24.07
N SER A 23 45.79 9.84 23.69
CA SER A 23 47.15 10.13 23.29
C SER A 23 47.39 9.54 21.91
N ASP A 24 47.57 10.44 20.94
CA ASP A 24 48.07 10.14 19.60
C ASP A 24 49.26 9.18 19.69
N SER A 25 49.16 8.05 19.00
CA SER A 25 50.33 7.30 18.59
C SER A 25 50.35 7.24 17.07
N ILE A 26 50.94 8.28 16.50
CA ILE A 26 51.59 8.18 15.20
C ILE A 26 52.85 7.33 15.43
N ALA A 27 52.86 6.12 14.89
CA ALA A 27 54.08 5.34 14.73
C ALA A 27 54.09 4.72 13.34
N ASP A 28 54.98 5.25 12.50
CA ASP A 28 55.39 4.67 11.22
C ASP A 28 55.81 3.21 11.40
N SER A 29 55.24 2.31 10.59
CA SER A 29 55.88 1.04 10.24
C SER A 29 55.58 0.67 8.78
N GLU A 30 56.64 0.27 8.08
CA GLU A 30 56.69 -0.14 6.66
C GLU A 30 55.75 -1.32 6.32
N PRO A 31 55.41 -1.51 5.02
CA PRO A 31 54.13 -2.07 4.61
C PRO A 31 54.11 -3.59 4.75
N SER A 32 53.24 -4.09 5.62
CA SER A 32 52.78 -5.47 5.60
C SER A 32 51.31 -5.53 5.19
N LYS A 33 50.97 -6.58 4.45
CA LYS A 33 49.77 -6.73 3.59
C LYS A 33 48.43 -6.49 4.30
N ASP A 34 47.60 -5.68 3.64
CA ASP A 34 46.12 -5.71 3.59
C ASP A 34 45.38 -6.08 4.89
N GLU A 35 45.33 -5.15 5.83
CA GLU A 35 44.11 -4.85 6.56
C GLU A 35 43.90 -3.33 6.51
N THR A 36 42.74 -2.91 6.01
CA THR A 36 42.35 -1.50 5.85
C THR A 36 42.47 -0.72 7.15
N GLU A 37 42.82 0.58 7.07
CA GLU A 37 42.88 1.59 8.16
C GLU A 37 42.25 1.11 9.48
N GLU A 38 43.07 0.98 10.55
CA GLU A 38 42.69 0.46 11.87
C GLU A 38 41.22 0.76 12.23
N GLY A 39 40.35 -0.25 12.13
CA GLY A 39 38.93 -0.14 12.52
C GLY A 39 37.88 -0.32 11.42
N TYR A 40 38.24 -0.54 10.15
CA TYR A 40 37.29 -0.79 9.05
C TYR A 40 37.51 -2.12 8.31
N TYR A 41 36.44 -2.69 7.75
CA TYR A 41 36.44 -3.88 6.90
C TYR A 41 35.92 -3.55 5.50
N THR A 42 36.55 -4.07 4.44
CA THR A 42 36.02 -3.98 3.08
C THR A 42 35.02 -5.11 2.83
N ALA A 43 33.74 -4.75 2.73
CA ALA A 43 32.64 -5.67 2.45
C ALA A 43 32.27 -5.68 0.97
N SER A 44 31.89 -6.86 0.48
CA SER A 44 31.27 -7.07 -0.83
C SER A 44 29.76 -7.21 -0.65
N PHE A 45 29.00 -6.46 -1.44
CA PHE A 45 27.55 -6.49 -1.44
C PHE A 45 27.07 -6.96 -2.81
N ASN A 46 25.96 -7.68 -2.80
CA ASN A 46 25.19 -7.96 -3.99
C ASN A 46 23.73 -7.55 -3.74
N VAL A 47 23.22 -6.61 -4.54
CA VAL A 47 21.88 -6.05 -4.37
C VAL A 47 21.04 -6.24 -5.61
N SER A 48 19.74 -6.44 -5.42
CA SER A 48 18.75 -6.44 -6.50
C SER A 48 17.55 -5.60 -6.08
N ILE A 49 16.75 -5.18 -7.04
CA ILE A 49 15.39 -4.72 -6.79
C ILE A 49 14.49 -5.94 -7.03
N PRO A 50 13.63 -6.34 -6.07
CA PRO A 50 12.71 -7.44 -6.29
C PRO A 50 11.59 -7.02 -7.25
N ASN A 51 10.92 -8.01 -7.83
CA ASN A 51 9.66 -7.80 -8.54
C ASN A 51 8.59 -7.17 -7.63
N PHE A 52 7.53 -6.65 -8.25
CA PHE A 52 6.29 -6.43 -7.52
C PHE A 52 5.61 -7.79 -7.27
N GLU A 53 5.10 -8.04 -6.07
CA GLU A 53 4.27 -9.23 -5.82
C GLU A 53 2.98 -9.10 -6.64
N GLN A 54 2.78 -9.97 -7.65
CA GLN A 54 1.70 -9.84 -8.65
C GLN A 54 0.95 -11.16 -8.93
N GLN A 55 -0.38 -11.09 -8.99
CA GLN A 55 -1.23 -12.12 -9.59
C GLN A 55 -1.42 -11.80 -11.08
N VAL A 56 -0.94 -12.70 -11.96
CA VAL A 56 -1.15 -12.81 -13.42
C VAL A 56 -0.71 -11.65 -14.36
N THR A 57 -0.17 -12.05 -15.51
CA THR A 57 0.80 -11.31 -16.33
C THR A 57 0.24 -10.31 -17.37
N ARG A 58 1.16 -9.44 -17.84
CA ARG A 58 1.15 -8.47 -18.97
C ARG A 58 0.39 -7.16 -18.75
N SER A 59 1.11 -6.17 -18.19
CA SER A 59 1.26 -4.84 -18.82
C SER A 59 2.33 -4.00 -18.12
N THR A 60 3.11 -3.27 -18.91
CA THR A 60 4.30 -2.53 -18.52
C THR A 60 4.06 -1.05 -18.60
N VAL A 61 4.01 -0.38 -17.45
CA VAL A 61 4.20 1.06 -17.38
C VAL A 61 4.86 1.35 -16.01
N PHE A 62 5.86 2.24 -15.97
CA PHE A 62 6.81 2.33 -14.86
C PHE A 62 6.77 3.69 -14.13
N MET A 63 7.09 3.69 -12.84
CA MET A 63 7.38 4.91 -12.07
C MET A 63 8.82 5.38 -12.38
N ASN A 64 9.24 6.54 -11.87
CA ASN A 64 10.64 6.95 -11.96
C ASN A 64 11.50 6.07 -11.06
N GLU A 65 12.14 5.07 -11.67
CA GLU A 65 12.83 3.98 -11.01
C GLU A 65 14.31 3.92 -11.39
N GLY A 66 15.04 3.07 -10.69
CA GLY A 66 16.49 2.94 -10.81
C GLY A 66 17.20 3.61 -9.64
N ILE A 67 18.46 3.26 -9.46
CA ILE A 67 19.29 3.77 -8.37
C ILE A 67 20.41 4.59 -8.98
N GLN A 68 20.38 5.89 -8.70
CA GLN A 68 21.36 6.83 -9.25
C GLN A 68 22.78 6.48 -8.78
N LYS A 69 23.76 6.80 -9.63
CA LYS A 69 25.18 6.69 -9.30
C LYS A 69 25.47 7.38 -7.95
N ASP A 70 26.23 6.71 -7.09
CA ASP A 70 26.70 7.22 -5.79
C ASP A 70 25.58 7.66 -4.81
N SER A 71 24.34 7.19 -5.03
CA SER A 71 23.19 7.47 -4.16
C SER A 71 22.99 6.49 -3.01
N MET A 72 23.75 5.38 -3.00
CA MET A 72 23.69 4.34 -1.97
C MET A 72 24.40 4.79 -0.68
N LYS A 73 23.73 4.60 0.47
CA LYS A 73 24.25 4.88 1.82
C LYS A 73 24.01 3.68 2.73
N LEU A 74 24.94 3.45 3.66
CA LEU A 74 24.95 2.29 4.57
C LEU A 74 24.95 2.76 6.01
N PHE A 75 23.85 2.59 6.75
CA PHE A 75 23.83 2.80 8.20
C PHE A 75 24.32 1.53 8.89
N CYS A 76 25.42 1.63 9.64
CA CYS A 76 26.04 0.50 10.32
C CYS A 76 25.71 0.53 11.82
N PHE A 77 25.28 -0.62 12.33
CA PHE A 77 24.94 -0.81 13.74
C PHE A 77 25.71 -2.00 14.31
N ASP A 78 26.01 -1.96 15.60
CA ASP A 78 26.64 -3.05 16.32
C ASP A 78 25.65 -4.21 16.63
N ASN A 79 26.13 -5.21 17.37
CA ASN A 79 25.32 -6.38 17.77
C ASN A 79 24.16 -6.00 18.70
N GLU A 80 24.31 -4.95 19.52
CA GLU A 80 23.26 -4.38 20.36
C GLU A 80 22.29 -3.47 19.58
N GLY A 81 22.57 -3.22 18.30
CA GLY A 81 21.74 -2.39 17.43
C GLY A 81 22.01 -0.90 17.59
N GLN A 82 23.11 -0.48 18.22
CA GLN A 82 23.49 0.92 18.36
C GLN A 82 24.19 1.42 17.10
N PHE A 83 23.87 2.64 16.67
CA PHE A 83 24.48 3.23 15.48
C PHE A 83 25.96 3.56 15.76
N ILE A 84 26.84 3.02 14.92
CA ILE A 84 28.30 3.16 15.04
C ILE A 84 28.92 3.92 13.86
N GLY A 85 28.12 4.31 12.86
CA GLY A 85 28.55 5.17 11.78
C GLY A 85 28.06 4.74 10.41
N PHE A 86 28.56 5.43 9.38
CA PHE A 86 28.27 5.11 7.99
C PHE A 86 29.33 4.21 7.37
N GLY A 87 28.87 3.25 6.57
CA GLY A 87 29.73 2.61 5.59
C GLY A 87 30.04 3.55 4.43
N LYS A 88 31.28 3.52 3.92
CA LYS A 88 31.72 4.30 2.77
C LYS A 88 31.68 3.43 1.52
N VAL A 89 30.69 3.67 0.65
CA VAL A 89 30.60 3.01 -0.65
C VAL A 89 31.73 3.53 -1.55
N LYS A 90 32.58 2.63 -2.07
CA LYS A 90 33.73 3.01 -2.90
C LYS A 90 33.28 3.54 -4.27
N GLN A 91 32.41 2.78 -4.92
CA GLN A 91 31.75 3.14 -6.18
C GLN A 91 30.46 2.35 -6.28
N PHE A 92 29.34 3.04 -6.50
CA PHE A 92 28.08 2.39 -6.87
C PHE A 92 27.81 2.68 -8.34
N LYS A 93 27.83 1.63 -9.17
CA LYS A 93 27.36 1.76 -10.55
C LYS A 93 25.85 1.96 -10.51
N GLU A 94 25.37 2.92 -11.28
CA GLU A 94 23.94 3.16 -11.43
C GLU A 94 23.22 1.88 -11.84
N ILE A 95 22.05 1.65 -11.25
CA ILE A 95 21.06 0.71 -11.76
C ILE A 95 20.08 1.56 -12.57
N LYS A 96 20.17 1.47 -13.90
CA LYS A 96 19.36 2.25 -14.81
C LYS A 96 17.93 1.75 -14.77
N GLY A 97 17.01 2.65 -14.45
CA GLY A 97 15.60 2.34 -14.51
C GLY A 97 14.88 3.18 -15.53
N PHE A 98 13.59 3.31 -15.28
CA PHE A 98 12.69 4.10 -16.11
C PHE A 98 12.71 5.54 -15.65
N THR A 99 12.74 6.46 -16.61
CA THR A 99 12.56 7.88 -16.33
C THR A 99 11.38 8.41 -17.13
N ARG A 100 10.65 9.31 -16.51
CA ARG A 100 9.51 10.00 -17.10
C ARG A 100 9.84 11.47 -17.25
N ASP A 101 9.66 11.99 -18.45
CA ASP A 101 9.74 13.43 -18.70
C ASP A 101 8.44 14.17 -18.33
N ASN A 102 8.47 15.50 -18.40
CA ASN A 102 7.32 16.35 -18.04
C ASN A 102 6.08 16.12 -18.93
N ASN A 103 6.23 15.47 -20.09
CA ASN A 103 5.13 15.15 -21.00
C ASN A 103 4.55 13.75 -20.74
N GLY A 104 5.13 13.00 -19.79
CA GLY A 104 4.72 11.65 -19.47
C GLY A 104 5.34 10.56 -20.33
N THR A 105 6.29 10.90 -21.21
CA THR A 105 7.01 9.92 -22.04
C THR A 105 7.95 9.12 -21.16
N ILE A 106 7.93 7.80 -21.34
CA ILE A 106 8.77 6.88 -20.58
C ILE A 106 10.02 6.55 -21.40
N HIS A 107 11.17 6.70 -20.75
CA HIS A 107 12.48 6.32 -21.28
C HIS A 107 12.95 5.10 -20.49
N ASP A 108 13.08 3.98 -21.19
CA ASP A 108 13.66 2.74 -20.65
C ASP A 108 15.17 2.74 -20.89
N ASN A 109 15.94 2.70 -19.79
CA ASN A 109 17.39 2.73 -19.83
C ASN A 109 18.03 1.35 -19.59
N GLY A 110 17.24 0.31 -19.36
CA GLY A 110 17.61 -1.09 -19.63
C GLY A 110 18.02 -2.02 -18.47
N ASP A 111 18.14 -1.59 -17.21
CA ASP A 111 18.58 -2.52 -16.12
C ASP A 111 17.41 -3.10 -15.30
N ILE A 112 16.21 -2.50 -15.38
CA ILE A 112 14.99 -3.01 -14.69
C ILE A 112 14.13 -3.81 -15.68
N HIS A 113 13.84 -5.06 -15.32
CA HIS A 113 12.98 -5.96 -16.07
C HIS A 113 11.51 -5.50 -16.05
N LEU A 114 10.70 -6.06 -16.95
CA LEU A 114 9.29 -5.67 -17.11
C LEU A 114 8.42 -5.94 -15.88
N ASP A 115 8.81 -6.89 -15.03
CA ASP A 115 8.17 -7.20 -13.75
C ASP A 115 8.67 -6.32 -12.58
N GLY A 116 9.58 -5.39 -12.87
CA GLY A 116 10.20 -4.48 -11.91
C GLY A 116 11.44 -5.06 -11.22
N SER A 117 11.84 -6.30 -11.49
CA SER A 117 13.04 -6.88 -10.89
C SER A 117 14.33 -6.41 -11.59
N THR A 118 15.48 -6.65 -10.96
CA THR A 118 16.80 -6.47 -11.59
C THR A 118 17.66 -7.69 -11.38
N GLU A 119 18.63 -7.89 -12.28
CA GLU A 119 19.75 -8.79 -11.98
C GLU A 119 20.52 -8.32 -10.74
N PRO A 120 21.25 -9.21 -10.05
CA PRO A 120 22.08 -8.84 -8.91
C PRO A 120 23.25 -7.92 -9.33
N HIS A 121 23.39 -6.79 -8.64
CA HIS A 121 24.41 -5.78 -8.85
C HIS A 121 25.41 -5.78 -7.70
N ASN A 122 26.68 -6.00 -8.01
CA ASN A 122 27.73 -6.02 -7.01
C ASN A 122 28.38 -4.65 -6.78
N PHE A 123 28.70 -4.34 -5.53
CA PHE A 123 29.53 -3.19 -5.18
C PHE A 123 30.33 -3.45 -3.91
N PHE A 124 31.30 -2.58 -3.64
CA PHE A 124 32.15 -2.65 -2.45
C PHE A 124 31.99 -1.42 -1.59
N ALA A 125 32.04 -1.61 -0.27
CA ALA A 125 32.08 -0.53 0.71
C ALA A 125 33.01 -0.88 1.86
N THR A 126 33.55 0.15 2.53
CA THR A 126 34.19 -0.04 3.83
C THR A 126 33.18 0.21 4.95
N ILE A 127 33.11 -0.70 5.91
CA ILE A 127 32.19 -0.63 7.07
C ILE A 127 32.99 -0.66 8.37
N PRO A 128 32.53 -0.03 9.47
CA PRO A 128 33.17 -0.15 10.78
C PRO A 128 33.30 -1.63 11.23
N ASN A 129 34.40 -1.98 11.88
CA ASN A 129 34.72 -3.38 12.24
C ASN A 129 33.73 -4.02 13.22
N GLN A 130 33.00 -3.23 14.00
CA GLN A 130 32.01 -3.70 14.98
C GLN A 130 30.60 -3.86 14.38
N THR A 131 30.44 -3.69 13.06
CA THR A 131 29.13 -3.76 12.40
C THR A 131 28.57 -5.18 12.43
N SER A 132 27.36 -5.35 12.94
CA SER A 132 26.58 -6.61 12.87
C SER A 132 25.27 -6.44 12.09
N ARG A 133 24.80 -5.21 11.89
CA ARG A 133 23.58 -4.89 11.15
C ARG A 133 23.81 -3.72 10.21
N ILE A 134 23.20 -3.78 9.03
CA ILE A 134 23.33 -2.75 8.00
C ILE A 134 21.95 -2.44 7.42
N HIS A 135 21.55 -1.17 7.47
CA HIS A 135 20.48 -0.67 6.61
C HIS A 135 21.10 -0.02 5.38
N LEU A 136 20.73 -0.50 4.21
CA LEU A 136 21.08 0.07 2.91
C LEU A 136 19.94 1.01 2.50
N VAL A 137 20.26 2.23 2.08
CA VAL A 137 19.26 3.17 1.55
C VAL A 137 19.78 3.81 0.26
N ALA A 138 18.87 4.04 -0.69
CA ALA A 138 19.22 4.63 -1.97
C ALA A 138 18.26 5.75 -2.39
N ASN A 139 18.74 6.64 -3.27
CA ASN A 139 18.02 7.83 -3.76
C ASN A 139 17.56 8.79 -2.65
N THR A 140 18.25 8.80 -1.51
CA THR A 140 18.03 9.72 -0.40
C THR A 140 18.90 10.98 -0.56
N GLY A 141 19.10 11.49 -1.78
CA GLY A 141 19.91 12.70 -2.03
C GLY A 141 19.10 13.96 -2.31
N SER A 142 17.99 13.82 -3.03
CA SER A 142 17.28 14.94 -3.64
C SER A 142 15.82 14.96 -3.23
N GLN A 143 15.42 16.07 -2.61
CA GLN A 143 14.03 16.47 -2.34
C GLN A 143 13.32 15.63 -1.26
N TYR A 144 12.94 16.35 -0.20
CA TYR A 144 12.00 15.94 0.85
C TYR A 144 12.43 14.82 1.80
N GLN A 145 13.52 15.06 2.53
CA GLN A 145 14.00 14.16 3.56
C GLN A 145 13.94 14.80 4.94
N THR A 146 13.55 13.98 5.89
CA THR A 146 13.81 14.19 7.32
C THR A 146 15.26 13.82 7.71
N ILE A 147 16.05 13.23 6.79
CA ILE A 147 17.45 12.88 7.02
C ILE A 147 18.34 14.12 6.92
N ASN A 148 18.78 14.62 8.07
CA ASN A 148 19.83 15.63 8.11
C ASN A 148 21.20 14.95 8.25
N TRP A 149 21.86 14.69 7.13
CA TRP A 149 23.18 14.03 7.08
C TRP A 149 24.26 14.75 7.90
N GLY A 150 24.12 16.05 8.18
CA GLY A 150 25.05 16.80 9.03
C GLY A 150 24.94 16.49 10.53
N ASN A 151 23.86 15.83 10.96
CA ASN A 151 23.59 15.52 12.38
C ASN A 151 24.10 14.15 12.82
N GLN A 152 24.98 13.50 12.04
CA GLN A 152 25.46 12.15 12.31
C GLN A 152 25.98 11.96 13.75
N ALA A 153 26.67 12.94 14.32
CA ALA A 153 27.20 12.87 15.67
C ALA A 153 26.10 12.66 16.74
N ASN A 154 24.88 13.15 16.49
CA ASN A 154 23.74 13.00 17.39
C ASN A 154 23.10 11.61 17.31
N TRP A 155 23.46 10.82 16.30
CA TRP A 155 22.92 9.48 16.08
C TRP A 155 23.77 8.38 16.72
N VAL A 156 25.04 8.67 17.01
CA VAL A 156 25.96 7.68 17.60
C VAL A 156 25.37 7.17 18.91
N GLY A 157 25.30 5.85 19.06
CA GLY A 157 24.69 5.19 20.23
C GLY A 157 23.16 5.08 20.18
N MET A 158 22.47 5.69 19.21
CA MET A 158 21.03 5.49 19.04
C MET A 158 20.75 4.08 18.49
N HIS A 159 19.79 3.39 19.09
CA HIS A 159 19.36 2.08 18.61
C HIS A 159 18.65 2.18 17.24
N GLU A 160 18.83 1.19 16.36
CA GLU A 160 18.27 1.13 14.99
C GLU A 160 16.75 1.39 14.96
N ASN A 161 16.00 0.76 15.87
CA ASN A 161 14.55 0.95 16.02
C ASN A 161 14.13 2.40 16.31
N MET A 162 15.00 3.20 16.92
CA MET A 162 14.73 4.61 17.19
C MET A 162 15.22 5.50 16.05
N LEU A 163 16.41 5.22 15.51
CA LEU A 163 17.00 6.04 14.46
C LEU A 163 16.27 5.85 13.12
N MET A 164 16.17 4.61 12.64
CA MET A 164 15.69 4.32 11.29
C MET A 164 14.19 4.58 11.12
N THR A 165 13.41 4.58 12.21
CA THR A 165 11.97 4.89 12.19
C THR A 165 11.68 6.39 12.16
N THR A 166 12.68 7.25 12.39
CA THR A 166 12.53 8.71 12.29
C THR A 166 12.58 9.21 10.85
N PHE A 167 13.10 8.40 9.92
CA PHE A 167 13.31 8.80 8.55
C PHE A 167 12.06 8.59 7.70
N GLU A 168 11.41 9.70 7.36
CA GLU A 168 10.34 9.81 6.39
C GLU A 168 10.84 10.42 5.07
N THR A 169 10.15 10.02 4.02
CA THR A 169 10.31 10.46 2.63
C THR A 169 9.01 11.09 2.19
N GLU A 170 9.08 12.17 1.41
CA GLU A 170 7.90 12.79 0.83
C GLU A 170 7.82 12.51 -0.68
N HIS A 171 6.59 12.52 -1.14
CA HIS A 171 6.19 12.54 -2.52
C HIS A 171 4.94 13.40 -2.59
N GLY A 172 5.06 14.60 -3.14
CA GLY A 172 3.92 15.45 -3.45
C GLY A 172 3.22 14.99 -4.71
N GLU A 173 2.51 15.90 -5.35
CA GLU A 173 1.82 15.66 -6.62
C GLU A 173 2.82 15.48 -7.80
N ASN A 174 4.07 15.92 -7.62
CA ASN A 174 5.14 15.75 -8.59
C ASN A 174 5.64 14.31 -8.68
N GLN A 175 5.11 13.59 -9.67
CA GLN A 175 5.46 12.20 -9.99
C GLN A 175 6.87 12.03 -10.58
N ALA A 176 7.64 13.11 -10.80
CA ALA A 176 9.02 13.02 -11.29
C ALA A 176 10.04 12.56 -10.23
N ALA A 177 9.65 12.48 -8.95
CA ALA A 177 10.55 12.08 -7.88
C ALA A 177 10.86 10.58 -7.93
N TYR A 178 12.17 10.27 -8.00
CA TYR A 178 12.68 8.90 -7.99
C TYR A 178 12.19 8.12 -6.77
N ILE A 179 11.91 6.83 -7.00
CA ILE A 179 11.64 5.86 -5.95
C ILE A 179 12.85 5.74 -5.03
N ARG A 180 12.61 5.57 -3.74
CA ARG A 180 13.65 5.34 -2.75
C ARG A 180 13.64 3.88 -2.38
N TYR A 181 14.81 3.37 -2.04
CA TYR A 181 14.98 1.95 -1.80
C TYR A 181 15.61 1.71 -0.44
N TRP A 182 15.23 0.59 0.17
CA TRP A 182 15.75 0.15 1.47
C TRP A 182 16.05 -1.34 1.47
N GLY A 183 17.19 -1.73 2.02
CA GLY A 183 17.54 -3.13 2.29
C GLY A 183 18.07 -3.29 3.71
N TYR A 184 18.01 -4.51 4.24
CA TYR A 184 18.45 -4.79 5.61
C TYR A 184 19.08 -6.16 5.78
N ILE A 185 20.21 -6.16 6.50
CA ILE A 185 20.96 -7.35 6.87
C ILE A 185 21.24 -7.28 8.36
N LYS A 186 21.03 -8.41 9.03
CA LYS A 186 21.39 -8.61 10.43
C LYS A 186 22.06 -9.97 10.59
N LYS A 187 23.16 -10.02 11.33
CA LYS A 187 23.79 -11.24 11.85
C LYS A 187 24.03 -11.10 13.36
N ASP A 188 24.33 -12.21 14.04
CA ASP A 188 24.42 -12.23 15.50
C ASP A 188 25.72 -11.61 16.01
N SER A 189 26.75 -11.52 15.16
CA SER A 189 28.03 -10.88 15.48
C SER A 189 28.68 -10.17 14.29
N PRO A 190 29.69 -9.31 14.54
CA PRO A 190 30.47 -8.70 13.47
C PRO A 190 31.23 -9.73 12.63
N GLU A 191 31.71 -10.82 13.24
CA GLU A 191 32.44 -11.89 12.55
C GLU A 191 31.53 -12.61 11.56
N GLU A 192 30.30 -12.94 11.97
CA GLU A 192 29.32 -13.57 11.10
C GLU A 192 28.90 -12.65 9.94
N LEU A 193 28.75 -11.35 10.19
CA LEU A 193 28.46 -10.38 9.14
C LEU A 193 29.62 -10.27 8.14
N LYS A 194 30.87 -10.20 8.62
CA LYS A 194 32.06 -10.16 7.74
C LYS A 194 32.14 -11.41 6.87
N GLU A 195 31.92 -12.58 7.47
CA GLU A 195 31.87 -13.86 6.76
C GLU A 195 30.73 -13.90 5.71
N TYR A 196 29.60 -13.27 6.01
CA TYR A 196 28.50 -13.13 5.08
C TYR A 196 28.85 -12.23 3.89
N LEU A 197 29.54 -11.10 4.12
CA LEU A 197 29.88 -10.09 3.11
C LEU A 197 31.22 -10.34 2.38
N LYS A 198 31.76 -11.57 2.43
CA LYS A 198 32.97 -11.93 1.68
C LYS A 198 32.72 -11.96 0.17
N PRO A 199 33.67 -11.51 -0.68
CA PRO A 199 33.50 -11.49 -2.14
C PRO A 199 33.33 -12.87 -2.81
N ASP A 200 33.88 -13.93 -2.23
CA ASP A 200 33.92 -15.29 -2.76
C ASP A 200 32.79 -16.20 -2.25
N ASN A 201 31.81 -15.60 -1.56
CA ASN A 201 30.77 -16.34 -0.87
C ASN A 201 29.73 -16.92 -1.85
N LYS A 202 29.57 -18.25 -1.87
CA LYS A 202 28.58 -18.97 -2.70
C LYS A 202 27.31 -19.37 -1.92
N LYS A 203 26.88 -18.54 -0.97
CA LYS A 203 25.67 -18.79 -0.18
C LYS A 203 24.43 -18.71 -1.05
N LYS A 204 23.36 -19.39 -0.64
CA LYS A 204 22.07 -19.29 -1.34
C LYS A 204 21.42 -17.92 -1.14
N ASP A 205 21.50 -17.37 0.07
CA ASP A 205 20.87 -16.12 0.48
C ASP A 205 21.79 -14.89 0.29
N TYR A 206 22.62 -14.85 -0.74
CA TYR A 206 23.68 -13.82 -0.90
C TYR A 206 23.20 -12.47 -1.43
N ILE A 207 21.94 -12.38 -1.87
CA ILE A 207 21.38 -11.19 -2.50
C ILE A 207 20.60 -10.40 -1.45
N ILE A 208 20.86 -9.09 -1.41
CA ILE A 208 20.15 -8.14 -0.56
C ILE A 208 19.13 -7.41 -1.44
N HIS A 209 17.85 -7.73 -1.24
CA HIS A 209 16.76 -7.15 -2.01
C HIS A 209 16.43 -5.75 -1.47
N LEU A 210 16.39 -4.78 -2.37
CA LEU A 210 16.17 -3.36 -2.09
C LEU A 210 14.70 -3.01 -2.35
N ILE A 211 13.94 -2.83 -1.28
CA ILE A 211 12.50 -2.65 -1.28
C ILE A 211 12.16 -1.19 -1.55
N ARG A 212 11.21 -0.95 -2.46
CA ARG A 212 10.69 0.38 -2.79
C ARG A 212 10.03 1.04 -1.57
N ASP A 213 10.05 2.36 -1.51
CA ASP A 213 9.33 3.16 -0.51
C ASP A 213 7.82 3.27 -0.81
N ARG A 214 7.41 2.99 -2.04
CA ARG A 214 6.03 3.17 -2.56
C ARG A 214 5.45 1.89 -3.16
N ALA A 215 4.13 1.83 -3.18
CA ALA A 215 3.33 0.96 -4.03
C ALA A 215 3.21 1.54 -5.43
N LYS A 216 2.96 0.66 -6.41
CA LYS A 216 2.57 1.01 -7.78
C LYS A 216 1.07 0.89 -7.92
N ILE A 217 0.43 1.85 -8.58
CA ILE A 217 -0.98 1.79 -9.00
C ILE A 217 -1.00 1.94 -10.52
N SER A 218 -1.61 1.01 -11.22
CA SER A 218 -1.65 0.98 -12.68
C SER A 218 -3.06 0.73 -13.20
N ALA A 219 -3.32 1.09 -14.46
CA ALA A 219 -4.57 0.77 -15.14
C ALA A 219 -4.33 0.19 -16.52
N ASP A 220 -5.13 -0.80 -16.90
CA ASP A 220 -5.08 -1.37 -18.24
C ASP A 220 -6.41 -1.97 -18.68
N TRP A 221 -6.59 -2.06 -19.99
CA TRP A 221 -7.67 -2.86 -20.57
C TRP A 221 -7.44 -4.34 -20.28
N SER A 222 -8.52 -5.07 -20.02
CA SER A 222 -8.45 -6.51 -19.84
C SER A 222 -8.01 -7.22 -21.11
N ASP A 223 -7.46 -8.42 -20.95
CA ASP A 223 -7.02 -9.24 -22.09
C ASP A 223 -8.18 -9.58 -23.03
N SER A 224 -9.39 -9.75 -22.49
CA SER A 224 -10.61 -9.95 -23.27
C SER A 224 -10.90 -8.75 -24.18
N VAL A 225 -10.76 -7.52 -23.67
CA VAL A 225 -10.96 -6.30 -24.46
C VAL A 225 -9.89 -6.14 -25.52
N LYS A 226 -8.61 -6.37 -25.16
CA LYS A 226 -7.48 -6.31 -26.09
C LYS A 226 -7.62 -7.32 -27.21
N LYS A 227 -8.09 -8.54 -26.91
CA LYS A 227 -8.34 -9.60 -27.89
C LYS A 227 -9.51 -9.26 -28.81
N ALA A 228 -10.59 -8.70 -28.26
CA ALA A 228 -11.76 -8.29 -29.02
C ALA A 228 -11.52 -7.04 -29.89
N ASN A 229 -10.61 -6.16 -29.46
CA ASN A 229 -10.25 -4.94 -30.16
C ASN A 229 -8.73 -4.88 -30.41
N PRO A 230 -8.20 -5.67 -31.37
CA PRO A 230 -6.79 -5.63 -31.72
C PRO A 230 -6.42 -4.22 -32.18
N GLY A 231 -5.59 -3.53 -31.39
CA GLY A 231 -5.20 -2.13 -31.65
C GLY A 231 -5.78 -1.10 -30.68
N ILE A 232 -6.55 -1.52 -29.66
CA ILE A 232 -6.93 -0.60 -28.58
C ILE A 232 -5.68 -0.02 -27.91
N ILE A 233 -5.64 1.30 -27.79
CA ILE A 233 -4.56 2.03 -27.13
C ILE A 233 -4.94 2.21 -25.65
N ASN A 234 -3.99 1.96 -24.76
CA ASN A 234 -4.13 2.35 -23.36
C ASN A 234 -3.66 3.80 -23.21
N ASP A 235 -4.61 4.71 -23.15
CA ASP A 235 -4.42 6.16 -22.93
C ASP A 235 -4.73 6.58 -21.48
N PHE A 236 -4.91 5.63 -20.58
CA PHE A 236 -5.25 5.90 -19.19
C PHE A 236 -4.20 6.77 -18.52
N LYS A 237 -4.65 7.77 -17.77
CA LYS A 237 -3.82 8.58 -16.88
C LYS A 237 -4.45 8.62 -15.50
N MET A 238 -3.65 8.71 -14.45
CA MET A 238 -4.20 8.71 -13.09
C MET A 238 -3.44 9.59 -12.11
N THR A 239 -4.16 10.02 -11.08
CA THR A 239 -3.58 10.64 -9.88
C THR A 239 -4.22 10.03 -8.64
N VAL A 240 -3.41 9.86 -7.60
CA VAL A 240 -3.89 9.47 -6.27
C VAL A 240 -4.48 10.69 -5.59
N ILE A 241 -5.64 10.51 -4.97
CA ILE A 241 -6.31 11.47 -4.09
C ILE A 241 -6.38 10.85 -2.71
N ASN A 242 -6.18 11.67 -1.69
CA ASN A 242 -6.28 11.29 -0.29
C ASN A 242 -5.30 10.19 0.18
N GLY A 243 -4.40 9.71 -0.68
CA GLY A 243 -3.23 8.95 -0.24
C GLY A 243 -2.31 9.82 0.60
N VAL A 244 -1.54 9.20 1.50
CA VAL A 244 -0.53 9.93 2.28
C VAL A 244 0.61 10.41 1.39
N ALA A 245 1.07 11.64 1.63
CA ALA A 245 2.16 12.26 0.87
C ALA A 245 3.55 11.95 1.47
N TYR A 246 3.58 11.25 2.61
CA TYR A 246 4.80 10.83 3.30
C TYR A 246 4.78 9.32 3.53
N GLY A 247 5.95 8.69 3.45
CA GLY A 247 6.17 7.30 3.82
C GLY A 247 7.47 7.11 4.56
N THR A 248 7.56 6.06 5.37
CA THR A 248 8.79 5.72 6.11
C THR A 248 9.85 5.15 5.17
N LEU A 249 11.11 5.52 5.37
CA LEU A 249 12.23 5.01 4.58
C LEU A 249 12.44 3.51 4.80
N ALA A 250 12.42 3.07 6.06
CA ALA A 250 12.57 1.67 6.46
C ALA A 250 11.26 1.14 7.05
N PRO A 251 10.69 0.02 6.52
CA PRO A 251 9.50 -0.61 7.06
C PRO A 251 9.82 -1.30 8.39
N PHE A 252 9.18 -0.84 9.46
CA PHE A 252 9.33 -1.40 10.81
C PHE A 252 8.04 -2.13 11.20
N ASN A 253 8.15 -3.40 11.53
CA ASN A 253 7.03 -4.18 12.03
C ASN A 253 6.77 -3.79 13.49
N ARG A 254 5.66 -3.08 13.75
CA ARG A 254 5.30 -2.59 15.09
C ARG A 254 4.73 -3.69 15.98
N ASP A 255 4.30 -4.82 15.44
CA ASP A 255 3.81 -5.96 16.22
C ASP A 255 4.97 -6.79 16.77
N SER A 256 6.00 -7.03 15.95
CA SER A 256 7.19 -7.79 16.35
C SER A 256 8.35 -6.92 16.84
N LEU A 257 8.25 -5.59 16.70
CA LEU A 257 9.29 -4.61 17.04
C LEU A 257 10.65 -4.85 16.36
N LEU A 258 10.62 -5.27 15.10
CA LEU A 258 11.81 -5.64 14.33
C LEU A 258 11.73 -5.13 12.88
N PHE A 259 12.91 -4.99 12.28
CA PHE A 259 13.06 -4.90 10.83
C PHE A 259 13.16 -6.31 10.23
N ASN A 260 12.40 -6.56 9.17
CA ASN A 260 12.48 -7.82 8.44
C ASN A 260 13.74 -7.82 7.55
N PRO A 261 14.63 -8.82 7.66
CA PRO A 261 15.75 -8.96 6.74
C PRO A 261 15.28 -9.07 5.29
N THR A 262 16.05 -8.50 4.37
CA THR A 262 15.75 -8.53 2.93
C THR A 262 16.74 -9.38 2.15
N THR A 263 17.38 -10.35 2.81
CA THR A 263 18.37 -11.25 2.22
C THR A 263 17.72 -12.55 1.74
N GLY A 264 18.06 -13.01 0.55
CA GLY A 264 17.53 -14.23 -0.04
C GLY A 264 18.25 -14.64 -1.33
N ASP A 265 17.77 -15.71 -1.94
CA ASP A 265 18.15 -16.10 -3.30
C ASP A 265 17.38 -15.28 -4.34
N ASP A 266 17.44 -15.69 -5.60
CA ASP A 266 16.72 -15.12 -6.73
C ASP A 266 15.20 -15.39 -6.71
N GLU A 267 14.76 -16.38 -5.93
CA GLU A 267 13.34 -16.71 -5.72
C GLU A 267 12.73 -15.97 -4.51
N TRP A 268 13.50 -15.14 -3.81
CA TRP A 268 13.03 -14.40 -2.64
C TRP A 268 11.97 -13.36 -3.02
N GLU A 269 10.95 -13.22 -2.18
CA GLU A 269 9.84 -12.29 -2.38
C GLU A 269 9.58 -11.44 -1.13
N TRP A 270 9.22 -10.17 -1.35
CA TRP A 270 8.78 -9.29 -0.28
C TRP A 270 7.32 -9.59 0.10
N LYS A 271 7.13 -10.44 1.12
CA LYS A 271 5.81 -10.82 1.64
C LYS A 271 5.64 -10.38 3.09
N VAL A 272 4.83 -9.34 3.29
CA VAL A 272 4.52 -8.81 4.63
C VAL A 272 3.02 -8.61 4.84
N ASN A 273 2.56 -8.84 6.07
CA ASN A 273 1.16 -8.65 6.47
C ASN A 273 0.91 -7.33 7.23
N TYR A 274 1.92 -6.47 7.34
CA TYR A 274 1.83 -5.17 8.01
C TYR A 274 2.05 -4.02 7.02
N VAL A 275 1.76 -2.80 7.48
CA VAL A 275 2.14 -1.53 6.84
C VAL A 275 2.85 -0.67 7.88
N THR A 276 3.75 0.22 7.45
CA THR A 276 4.43 1.15 8.36
C THR A 276 4.12 2.60 7.96
N PRO A 277 2.93 3.13 8.35
CA PRO A 277 2.56 4.51 8.08
C PRO A 277 3.56 5.49 8.70
N ALA A 278 3.80 6.58 7.97
CA ALA A 278 4.48 7.76 8.45
C ALA A 278 3.69 8.43 9.61
N ILE A 279 4.41 9.18 10.44
CA ILE A 279 3.84 10.08 11.46
C ILE A 279 3.13 11.25 10.76
N ASN A 280 3.72 11.76 9.68
CA ASN A 280 3.10 12.82 8.91
C ASN A 280 1.91 12.29 8.11
N THR A 281 0.72 12.83 8.40
CA THR A 281 -0.55 12.40 7.79
C THR A 281 -1.03 13.31 6.66
N ARG A 282 -0.18 14.21 6.14
CA ARG A 282 -0.53 15.08 5.01
C ARG A 282 -1.03 14.24 3.84
N ARG A 283 -2.18 14.64 3.29
CA ARG A 283 -2.84 13.94 2.18
C ARG A 283 -2.59 14.62 0.84
N LEU A 284 -2.47 13.80 -0.21
CA LEU A 284 -2.40 14.24 -1.59
C LEU A 284 -3.76 14.81 -2.02
N LYS A 285 -3.72 15.97 -2.67
CA LYS A 285 -4.92 16.54 -3.30
C LYS A 285 -5.18 15.98 -4.69
N GLY A 286 -4.14 15.36 -5.26
CA GLY A 286 -4.00 15.00 -6.67
C GLY A 286 -3.84 16.21 -7.58
N ASP A 287 -3.29 15.94 -8.76
CA ASP A 287 -3.02 16.97 -9.75
C ASP A 287 -3.37 16.47 -11.14
N VAL A 288 -4.36 17.11 -11.77
CA VAL A 288 -4.76 16.82 -13.15
C VAL A 288 -3.67 17.16 -14.17
N GLY A 289 -2.78 18.09 -13.84
CA GLY A 289 -1.62 18.46 -14.65
C GLY A 289 -0.48 17.44 -14.58
N GLN A 290 -0.50 16.53 -13.60
CA GLN A 290 0.53 15.51 -13.39
C GLN A 290 -0.10 14.12 -13.25
N MET A 291 -1.10 13.81 -14.09
CA MET A 291 -1.70 12.48 -14.17
C MET A 291 -0.88 11.56 -15.07
N PHE A 292 -0.50 10.42 -14.54
CA PHE A 292 0.32 9.43 -15.22
C PHE A 292 -0.15 8.02 -14.87
N ASN A 293 -0.01 7.10 -15.81
CA ASN A 293 -0.13 5.68 -15.58
C ASN A 293 1.28 5.08 -15.72
N PRO A 294 1.78 4.27 -14.78
CA PRO A 294 1.24 4.10 -13.43
C PRO A 294 1.47 5.38 -12.61
N THR A 295 0.96 5.38 -11.38
CA THR A 295 1.30 6.34 -10.34
C THR A 295 1.77 5.61 -9.07
N GLY A 296 2.34 6.34 -8.11
CA GLY A 296 2.86 5.79 -6.86
C GLY A 296 2.05 6.23 -5.63
N ALA A 297 1.96 5.37 -4.63
CA ALA A 297 1.35 5.68 -3.34
C ALA A 297 2.19 5.14 -2.18
N PHE A 298 2.22 5.87 -1.06
CA PHE A 298 2.88 5.41 0.16
C PHE A 298 1.99 4.48 0.98
N GLU A 299 2.62 3.79 1.94
CA GLU A 299 1.95 2.84 2.80
C GLU A 299 0.85 3.45 3.66
N GLU A 300 -0.28 2.75 3.73
CA GLU A 300 -1.41 3.18 4.54
C GLU A 300 -2.31 2.00 4.91
N HIS A 301 -2.88 2.02 6.13
CA HIS A 301 -3.94 1.08 6.50
C HIS A 301 -5.20 1.23 5.65
N ASN A 302 -5.39 2.42 5.04
CA ASN A 302 -6.48 2.77 4.14
C ASN A 302 -7.86 2.48 4.76
N LEU A 303 -8.20 3.19 5.84
CA LEU A 303 -9.43 2.93 6.58
C LEU A 303 -10.68 3.31 5.76
N PRO A 304 -11.81 2.58 5.89
CA PRO A 304 -13.03 2.82 5.10
C PRO A 304 -13.65 4.22 5.20
N THR A 305 -13.33 4.98 6.26
CA THR A 305 -13.96 6.28 6.52
C THR A 305 -13.57 7.35 5.51
N ASP A 306 -12.35 7.29 4.98
CA ASP A 306 -11.88 8.15 3.88
C ASP A 306 -10.64 7.53 3.26
N PRO A 307 -10.80 6.54 2.37
CA PRO A 307 -9.67 5.84 1.80
C PRO A 307 -8.96 6.66 0.72
N ALA A 308 -7.72 6.27 0.44
CA ALA A 308 -7.02 6.63 -0.77
C ALA A 308 -7.84 6.16 -2.00
N LYS A 309 -7.93 7.04 -2.98
CA LYS A 309 -8.71 6.87 -4.21
C LYS A 309 -7.94 7.39 -5.40
N VAL A 310 -8.41 7.04 -6.58
CA VAL A 310 -7.76 7.37 -7.85
C VAL A 310 -8.75 8.15 -8.71
N ILE A 311 -8.30 9.25 -9.28
CA ILE A 311 -8.98 9.82 -10.46
C ILE A 311 -8.28 9.25 -11.68
N LEU A 312 -9.02 8.50 -12.49
CA LEU A 312 -8.61 7.98 -13.78
C LEU A 312 -9.13 8.91 -14.87
N TRP A 313 -8.30 9.22 -15.86
CA TRP A 313 -8.69 9.93 -17.07
C TRP A 313 -8.62 9.00 -18.27
N HIS A 314 -9.65 9.07 -19.13
CA HIS A 314 -9.76 8.35 -20.39
C HIS A 314 -10.69 9.11 -21.34
N ASP A 315 -10.30 9.28 -22.61
CA ASP A 315 -11.14 9.87 -23.66
C ASP A 315 -11.80 11.22 -23.25
N GLY A 316 -11.03 12.08 -22.59
CA GLY A 316 -11.49 13.40 -22.15
C GLY A 316 -12.37 13.42 -20.90
N LEU A 317 -12.58 12.28 -20.24
CA LEU A 317 -13.43 12.13 -19.07
C LEU A 317 -12.64 11.66 -17.84
N TYR A 318 -13.08 12.10 -16.66
CA TYR A 318 -12.53 11.75 -15.36
C TYR A 318 -13.47 10.81 -14.60
N TYR A 319 -12.89 9.78 -13.99
CA TYR A 319 -13.58 8.70 -13.29
C TYR A 319 -12.98 8.54 -11.90
N LEU A 320 -13.83 8.49 -10.87
CA LEU A 320 -13.40 8.16 -9.52
C LEU A 320 -13.30 6.65 -9.34
N ILE A 321 -12.17 6.16 -8.84
CA ILE A 321 -11.92 4.74 -8.58
C ILE A 321 -11.42 4.56 -7.14
N TYR A 322 -12.09 3.71 -6.36
CA TYR A 322 -11.61 3.24 -5.07
C TYR A 322 -10.68 2.04 -5.23
N LEU A 323 -9.61 2.02 -4.45
CA LEU A 323 -8.70 0.88 -4.33
C LEU A 323 -9.24 -0.05 -3.23
N GLN A 324 -10.14 -0.95 -3.59
CA GLN A 324 -10.86 -1.80 -2.65
C GLN A 324 -11.08 -3.21 -3.19
N ASP A 325 -11.27 -4.15 -2.28
CA ASP A 325 -11.57 -5.54 -2.61
C ASP A 325 -13.03 -5.74 -3.07
N SER A 326 -13.38 -7.00 -3.33
CA SER A 326 -14.72 -7.42 -3.74
C SER A 326 -15.83 -7.05 -2.78
N ASN A 327 -15.47 -6.91 -1.51
CA ASN A 327 -16.33 -6.59 -0.39
C ASN A 327 -16.20 -5.09 -0.05
N ASN A 328 -15.82 -4.27 -1.04
CA ASN A 328 -15.64 -2.82 -0.92
C ASN A 328 -14.79 -2.41 0.29
N LYS A 329 -13.94 -3.31 0.79
CA LYS A 329 -13.00 -2.99 1.86
C LYS A 329 -11.78 -2.40 1.18
N PRO A 330 -11.39 -1.16 1.50
CA PRO A 330 -10.21 -0.57 0.89
C PRO A 330 -8.97 -1.42 1.18
N TYR A 331 -8.11 -1.54 0.18
CA TYR A 331 -6.85 -2.23 0.34
C TYR A 331 -5.92 -1.38 1.22
N ALA A 332 -5.35 -1.99 2.26
CA ALA A 332 -4.14 -1.42 2.85
C ALA A 332 -3.09 -1.30 1.75
N ILE A 333 -2.55 -0.10 1.58
CA ILE A 333 -1.50 0.19 0.59
C ILE A 333 -0.17 -0.23 1.19
N LYS A 334 0.53 -1.12 0.51
CA LYS A 334 1.81 -1.69 0.93
C LYS A 334 2.90 -1.34 -0.06
N ARG A 335 4.10 -1.02 0.44
CA ARG A 335 5.24 -0.71 -0.42
C ARG A 335 5.65 -1.93 -1.24
N ASN A 336 6.17 -1.71 -2.45
CA ASN A 336 6.59 -2.80 -3.35
C ASN A 336 5.47 -3.77 -3.78
N TYR A 337 4.20 -3.36 -3.64
CA TYR A 337 3.04 -4.03 -4.25
C TYR A 337 2.53 -3.25 -5.46
N GLU A 338 1.90 -3.96 -6.41
CA GLU A 338 1.14 -3.35 -7.51
C GLU A 338 -0.36 -3.52 -7.30
N TYR A 339 -1.10 -2.41 -7.37
CA TYR A 339 -2.56 -2.36 -7.38
C TYR A 339 -3.03 -2.07 -8.81
N LYS A 340 -3.39 -3.13 -9.55
CA LYS A 340 -3.73 -3.06 -10.96
C LYS A 340 -5.23 -2.93 -11.20
N ILE A 341 -5.63 -1.82 -11.81
CA ILE A 341 -7.00 -1.51 -12.24
C ILE A 341 -7.19 -2.06 -13.67
N ILE A 342 -7.82 -3.22 -13.79
CA ILE A 342 -8.22 -3.87 -15.05
C ILE A 342 -9.61 -3.40 -15.47
N ILE A 343 -9.74 -2.94 -16.71
CA ILE A 343 -10.98 -2.38 -17.24
C ILE A 343 -11.49 -3.27 -18.37
N ASP A 344 -12.67 -3.87 -18.19
CA ASP A 344 -13.41 -4.59 -19.25
C ASP A 344 -14.31 -3.64 -20.04
N LYS A 345 -14.87 -2.63 -19.36
CA LYS A 345 -15.70 -1.60 -19.97
C LYS A 345 -15.68 -0.36 -19.07
N LEU A 346 -15.55 0.80 -19.70
CA LEU A 346 -15.68 2.09 -19.03
C LEU A 346 -16.90 2.82 -19.61
N ASP A 347 -17.96 2.92 -18.82
CA ASP A 347 -19.20 3.57 -19.26
C ASP A 347 -19.08 5.08 -19.09
N LYS A 348 -19.24 5.81 -20.21
CA LYS A 348 -19.11 7.27 -20.27
C LYS A 348 -20.07 7.98 -19.33
N SER A 349 -21.17 7.35 -18.90
CA SER A 349 -22.11 7.95 -17.93
C SER A 349 -21.51 8.19 -16.54
N TYR A 350 -20.45 7.45 -16.17
CA TYR A 350 -19.71 7.66 -14.93
C TYR A 350 -18.53 8.63 -15.09
N GLY A 351 -18.23 8.98 -16.34
CA GLY A 351 -17.19 9.93 -16.68
C GLY A 351 -17.70 11.36 -16.53
N ASN A 352 -16.85 12.21 -15.97
CA ASN A 352 -17.15 13.62 -15.79
C ASN A 352 -16.17 14.46 -16.59
N SER A 353 -16.61 15.63 -17.07
CA SER A 353 -15.72 16.56 -17.79
C SER A 353 -14.73 17.28 -16.89
N ASN A 354 -14.88 17.16 -15.56
CA ASN A 354 -14.03 17.80 -14.55
C ASN A 354 -13.68 16.78 -13.44
N SER A 355 -12.43 16.75 -13.01
CA SER A 355 -11.93 15.89 -11.93
C SER A 355 -12.57 16.21 -10.58
N GLU A 356 -12.85 17.49 -10.28
CA GLU A 356 -13.50 17.89 -9.02
C GLU A 356 -14.94 17.36 -8.94
N VAL A 357 -15.63 17.37 -10.08
CA VAL A 357 -16.97 16.78 -10.21
C VAL A 357 -16.88 15.26 -10.11
N ALA A 358 -15.90 14.64 -10.77
CA ALA A 358 -15.65 13.20 -10.66
C ALA A 358 -15.42 12.76 -9.21
N LEU A 359 -14.66 13.53 -8.44
CA LEU A 359 -14.35 13.24 -7.03
C LEU A 359 -15.59 13.25 -6.12
N LYS A 360 -16.59 14.06 -6.47
CA LYS A 360 -17.89 14.14 -5.77
C LYS A 360 -18.94 13.20 -6.35
N SER A 361 -18.63 12.54 -7.48
CA SER A 361 -19.56 11.66 -8.19
C SER A 361 -19.51 10.24 -7.65
N ALA A 362 -20.46 9.41 -8.09
CA ALA A 362 -20.42 7.98 -7.80
C ALA A 362 -19.12 7.36 -8.37
N PRO A 363 -18.44 6.49 -7.61
CA PRO A 363 -17.25 5.81 -8.11
C PRO A 363 -17.60 4.93 -9.31
N ALA A 364 -16.69 4.88 -10.29
CA ALA A 364 -16.78 4.05 -11.47
C ALA A 364 -16.50 2.56 -11.18
N ASN A 365 -16.21 2.19 -9.92
CA ASN A 365 -16.12 0.82 -9.40
C ASN A 365 -17.43 0.05 -9.64
N ASN A 366 -17.60 -0.36 -10.89
CA ASN A 366 -18.72 -1.11 -11.43
C ASN A 366 -18.19 -2.52 -11.73
N PRO A 367 -19.01 -3.60 -11.79
CA PRO A 367 -18.63 -4.94 -12.22
C PRO A 367 -17.69 -5.09 -13.44
N TRP A 368 -17.50 -4.05 -14.24
CA TRP A 368 -16.63 -4.01 -15.43
C TRP A 368 -15.26 -3.32 -15.21
N ILE A 369 -14.99 -2.74 -14.04
CA ILE A 369 -13.67 -2.27 -13.62
C ILE A 369 -13.21 -3.19 -12.48
N ARG A 370 -12.33 -4.13 -12.78
CA ARG A 370 -11.71 -5.05 -11.82
C ARG A 370 -10.42 -4.42 -11.33
N VAL A 371 -10.31 -4.00 -10.07
CA VAL A 371 -8.97 -4.05 -9.45
C VAL A 371 -8.73 -5.54 -9.18
N GLU A 372 -7.75 -6.16 -9.84
CA GLU A 372 -7.58 -7.61 -9.70
C GLU A 372 -7.24 -7.98 -8.23
N GLN A 373 -7.95 -8.87 -7.53
CA GLN A 373 -9.27 -9.47 -7.81
C GLN A 373 -9.82 -10.21 -6.57
N ILE A 374 -11.06 -9.89 -6.14
CA ILE A 374 -12.12 -10.87 -5.79
C ILE A 374 -13.43 -10.24 -6.36
N VAL A 375 -14.49 -11.00 -6.71
CA VAL A 375 -15.40 -10.68 -7.85
C VAL A 375 -16.84 -10.24 -7.46
N PRO A 376 -17.59 -9.43 -8.27
CA PRO A 376 -19.02 -9.07 -8.08
C PRO A 376 -20.08 -10.01 -8.71
N GLY A 377 -19.67 -10.98 -9.53
CA GLY A 377 -20.48 -12.11 -10.03
C GLY A 377 -19.59 -13.37 -10.12
N VAL A 378 -19.95 -14.54 -9.56
CA VAL A 378 -19.03 -15.69 -9.67
C VAL A 378 -19.32 -16.27 -11.02
N THR A 379 -18.29 -16.40 -11.85
CA THR A 379 -18.39 -17.17 -13.06
C THR A 379 -17.31 -18.23 -13.07
N ASP A 380 -17.70 -19.44 -13.42
CA ASP A 380 -16.80 -20.56 -13.68
C ASP A 380 -16.46 -20.66 -15.19
N GLY A 381 -16.84 -19.64 -15.97
CA GLY A 381 -16.71 -19.59 -17.43
C GLY A 381 -17.96 -20.06 -18.19
N ASN A 382 -18.86 -20.82 -17.56
CA ASN A 382 -20.09 -21.34 -18.18
C ASN A 382 -21.37 -20.80 -17.53
N TYR A 383 -21.30 -20.46 -16.24
CA TYR A 383 -22.41 -19.98 -15.43
C TYR A 383 -22.03 -18.65 -14.75
N GLU A 384 -23.00 -17.80 -14.44
CA GLU A 384 -22.80 -16.47 -13.82
C GLU A 384 -23.90 -16.23 -12.78
N LEU A 385 -23.53 -15.83 -11.55
CA LEU A 385 -24.45 -15.40 -10.50
C LEU A 385 -24.10 -13.97 -10.03
N ALA A 386 -25.04 -13.02 -10.13
CA ALA A 386 -24.81 -11.59 -9.83
C ALA A 386 -25.99 -10.94 -9.06
N ILE A 387 -25.77 -9.84 -8.34
CA ILE A 387 -26.81 -9.14 -7.56
C ILE A 387 -27.28 -7.86 -8.29
N VAL A 388 -28.58 -7.70 -8.46
CA VAL A 388 -29.20 -6.56 -9.16
C VAL A 388 -29.03 -5.29 -8.35
N GLY A 389 -28.40 -4.28 -8.95
CA GLY A 389 -28.10 -3.00 -8.29
C GLY A 389 -26.98 -3.11 -7.24
N GLY A 390 -26.09 -4.10 -7.34
CA GLY A 390 -24.90 -4.25 -6.51
C GLY A 390 -25.12 -5.04 -5.20
N THR A 391 -24.02 -5.44 -4.58
CA THR A 391 -23.97 -6.23 -3.34
C THR A 391 -24.16 -5.38 -2.08
N TYR A 392 -24.34 -4.05 -2.18
CA TYR A 392 -24.50 -3.14 -1.04
C TYR A 392 -25.86 -2.46 -1.13
N LYS A 393 -26.67 -2.58 -0.08
CA LYS A 393 -27.99 -1.95 0.01
C LYS A 393 -28.13 -1.19 1.32
N THR A 394 -28.56 0.06 1.25
CA THR A 394 -28.89 0.86 2.43
C THR A 394 -30.36 1.20 2.42
N VAL A 395 -31.03 1.02 3.56
CA VAL A 395 -32.44 1.37 3.75
C VAL A 395 -32.58 2.34 4.93
N ASN A 396 -33.38 3.38 4.72
CA ASN A 396 -33.66 4.41 5.73
C ASN A 396 -35.15 4.46 6.12
N THR A 397 -35.97 3.59 5.53
CA THR A 397 -37.41 3.46 5.77
C THR A 397 -37.81 1.98 5.65
N GLY A 398 -39.01 1.61 6.12
CA GLY A 398 -39.47 0.22 6.08
C GLY A 398 -39.05 -0.61 7.30
N GLU A 399 -38.96 0.02 8.47
CA GLU A 399 -38.82 -0.70 9.74
C GLU A 399 -39.96 -1.70 9.90
N ASN A 400 -39.67 -2.92 10.38
CA ASN A 400 -40.65 -3.98 10.57
C ASN A 400 -41.40 -4.41 9.29
N THR A 401 -40.89 -4.07 8.10
CA THR A 401 -41.46 -4.51 6.81
C THR A 401 -40.55 -5.51 6.10
N GLU A 402 -41.16 -6.27 5.19
CA GLU A 402 -40.41 -7.12 4.27
C GLU A 402 -39.63 -6.25 3.28
N GLN A 403 -38.39 -6.66 3.02
CA GLN A 403 -37.46 -6.06 2.09
C GLN A 403 -37.08 -7.09 1.03
N THR A 404 -36.67 -6.61 -0.13
CA THR A 404 -36.30 -7.48 -1.26
C THR A 404 -34.92 -7.15 -1.81
N VAL A 405 -34.20 -8.18 -2.23
CA VAL A 405 -32.98 -8.06 -3.02
C VAL A 405 -33.11 -8.96 -4.25
N GLN A 406 -32.87 -8.41 -5.43
CA GLN A 406 -32.89 -9.20 -6.67
C GLN A 406 -31.49 -9.66 -7.05
N PHE A 407 -31.39 -10.84 -7.67
CA PHE A 407 -30.17 -11.38 -8.27
C PHE A 407 -30.45 -11.88 -9.68
N THR A 408 -29.41 -11.96 -10.51
CA THR A 408 -29.47 -12.56 -11.84
C THR A 408 -28.58 -13.79 -11.93
N TYR A 409 -29.01 -14.71 -12.78
CA TYR A 409 -28.29 -15.95 -13.08
C TYR A 409 -28.26 -16.17 -14.60
N LYS A 410 -27.09 -16.52 -15.13
CA LYS A 410 -26.92 -16.94 -16.52
C LYS A 410 -26.20 -18.28 -16.56
N GLY A 411 -26.57 -19.13 -17.50
CA GLY A 411 -26.11 -20.50 -17.55
C GLY A 411 -26.90 -21.32 -18.55
N SER A 412 -26.38 -22.49 -18.93
CA SER A 412 -27.08 -23.40 -19.83
C SER A 412 -28.43 -23.90 -19.26
N ASP A 413 -28.58 -23.87 -17.94
CA ASP A 413 -29.75 -24.32 -17.18
C ASP A 413 -30.60 -23.15 -16.62
N ALA A 414 -30.28 -21.90 -16.96
CA ALA A 414 -30.98 -20.72 -16.44
C ALA A 414 -32.49 -20.70 -16.73
N GLU A 415 -32.94 -21.34 -17.81
CA GLU A 415 -34.38 -21.46 -18.14
C GLU A 415 -35.12 -22.41 -17.20
N THR A 416 -34.43 -23.40 -16.62
CA THR A 416 -35.03 -24.48 -15.82
C THR A 416 -34.87 -24.28 -14.31
N LYS A 417 -34.02 -23.33 -13.87
CA LYS A 417 -33.79 -23.01 -12.46
C LYS A 417 -35.09 -22.67 -11.71
N GLN A 418 -35.16 -23.09 -10.46
CA GLN A 418 -36.23 -22.81 -9.51
C GLN A 418 -35.68 -22.07 -8.28
N PRO A 419 -36.52 -21.34 -7.51
CA PRO A 419 -36.10 -20.70 -6.26
C PRO A 419 -35.38 -21.65 -5.30
N THR A 420 -35.82 -22.91 -5.24
CA THR A 420 -35.25 -23.97 -4.39
C THR A 420 -33.84 -24.40 -4.81
N ASP A 421 -33.37 -24.04 -5.99
CA ASP A 421 -32.00 -24.31 -6.44
C ASP A 421 -31.00 -23.32 -5.83
N PHE A 422 -31.52 -22.25 -5.22
CA PHE A 422 -30.75 -21.26 -4.51
C PHE A 422 -31.01 -21.35 -3.01
N GLU A 423 -30.03 -20.90 -2.23
CA GLU A 423 -30.11 -20.80 -0.78
C GLU A 423 -29.60 -19.43 -0.36
N ALA A 424 -30.33 -18.77 0.55
CA ALA A 424 -29.92 -17.50 1.12
C ALA A 424 -29.82 -17.67 2.65
N LEU A 425 -28.72 -17.23 3.23
CA LEU A 425 -28.44 -17.39 4.67
C LEU A 425 -27.92 -16.08 5.25
N TRP A 426 -28.19 -15.81 6.53
CA TRP A 426 -27.47 -14.78 7.26
C TRP A 426 -26.07 -15.31 7.61
N THR A 427 -25.02 -14.66 7.13
CA THR A 427 -23.66 -14.86 7.67
C THR A 427 -23.36 -13.87 8.79
N GLU A 428 -24.04 -12.72 8.76
CA GLU A 428 -24.01 -11.72 9.82
C GLU A 428 -25.37 -11.03 9.90
N ASN A 429 -25.86 -10.77 11.10
CA ASN A 429 -27.08 -10.00 11.32
C ASN A 429 -26.95 -9.26 12.66
N LEU A 430 -26.18 -8.17 12.66
CA LEU A 430 -25.93 -7.33 13.84
C LEU A 430 -27.13 -6.44 14.13
N THR A 431 -28.26 -7.06 14.48
CA THR A 431 -29.53 -6.38 14.80
C THR A 431 -30.06 -5.52 13.66
N TYR A 432 -29.85 -5.97 12.42
CA TYR A 432 -30.32 -5.32 11.19
C TYR A 432 -31.72 -5.84 10.79
N ALA A 433 -31.87 -7.16 10.72
CA ALA A 433 -33.09 -7.87 10.32
C ALA A 433 -33.57 -8.81 11.44
N THR A 434 -34.80 -9.33 11.32
CA THR A 434 -35.29 -10.34 12.27
C THR A 434 -34.44 -11.60 12.21
N ALA A 435 -34.55 -12.47 13.23
CA ALA A 435 -33.77 -13.70 13.31
C ALA A 435 -34.12 -14.73 12.20
N ASP A 436 -35.25 -14.57 11.53
CA ASP A 436 -35.66 -15.45 10.44
C ASP A 436 -34.68 -15.34 9.26
N ALA A 437 -34.34 -16.50 8.67
CA ALA A 437 -33.44 -16.57 7.54
C ALA A 437 -34.02 -15.87 6.30
N PRO A 438 -33.18 -15.25 5.46
CA PRO A 438 -33.63 -14.72 4.18
C PRO A 438 -34.02 -15.88 3.26
N VAL A 439 -34.99 -15.66 2.37
CA VAL A 439 -35.53 -16.73 1.52
C VAL A 439 -35.55 -16.27 0.07
N VAL A 440 -35.12 -17.14 -0.85
CA VAL A 440 -35.36 -16.94 -2.28
C VAL A 440 -36.80 -17.30 -2.60
N THR A 441 -37.64 -16.30 -2.84
CA THR A 441 -39.10 -16.48 -2.98
C THR A 441 -39.58 -16.55 -4.42
N ASN A 442 -38.80 -16.05 -5.37
CA ASN A 442 -39.18 -16.07 -6.78
C ASN A 442 -37.96 -16.22 -7.69
N TYR A 443 -38.19 -16.78 -8.89
CA TYR A 443 -37.23 -16.84 -9.99
C TYR A 443 -37.98 -16.80 -11.32
N THR A 444 -37.55 -15.92 -12.23
CA THR A 444 -38.19 -15.74 -13.54
C THR A 444 -37.15 -15.71 -14.65
N TYR A 445 -37.40 -16.37 -15.78
CA TYR A 445 -36.48 -16.42 -16.90
C TYR A 445 -36.90 -15.52 -18.06
N ASN A 446 -35.97 -14.71 -18.56
CA ASN A 446 -36.16 -13.91 -19.76
C ASN A 446 -35.44 -14.55 -20.96
N LYS A 447 -36.23 -15.07 -21.90
CA LYS A 447 -35.74 -15.77 -23.10
C LYS A 447 -34.95 -14.86 -24.06
N ALA A 448 -35.25 -13.57 -24.12
CA ALA A 448 -34.57 -12.63 -25.00
C ALA A 448 -33.16 -12.29 -24.50
N SER A 449 -32.99 -12.09 -23.20
CA SER A 449 -31.69 -11.79 -22.57
C SER A 449 -30.95 -13.04 -22.07
N LYS A 450 -31.55 -14.23 -22.19
CA LYS A 450 -31.06 -15.51 -21.64
C LYS A 450 -30.63 -15.42 -20.18
N THR A 451 -31.37 -14.64 -19.39
CA THR A 451 -31.03 -14.33 -18.00
C THR A 451 -32.22 -14.68 -17.13
N GLY A 452 -31.97 -15.42 -16.04
CA GLY A 452 -32.96 -15.59 -14.97
C GLY A 452 -32.74 -14.57 -13.87
N THR A 453 -33.83 -14.14 -13.23
CA THR A 453 -33.86 -13.15 -12.17
C THR A 453 -34.55 -13.76 -10.95
N GLY A 454 -33.81 -13.89 -9.85
CA GLY A 454 -34.33 -14.32 -8.57
C GLY A 454 -34.56 -13.18 -7.59
N THR A 455 -35.43 -13.39 -6.61
CA THR A 455 -35.75 -12.43 -5.53
C THR A 455 -35.52 -13.09 -4.18
N ILE A 456 -34.70 -12.46 -3.35
CA ILE A 456 -34.51 -12.75 -1.93
C ILE A 456 -35.41 -11.82 -1.14
N THR A 457 -36.13 -12.35 -0.16
CA THR A 457 -36.94 -11.60 0.82
C THR A 457 -36.40 -11.81 2.22
N TYR A 458 -36.41 -10.74 3.01
CA TYR A 458 -36.08 -10.76 4.44
C TYR A 458 -36.89 -9.68 5.16
N ARG A 459 -37.07 -9.81 6.48
CA ARG A 459 -37.81 -8.82 7.27
C ARG A 459 -36.85 -7.93 8.04
N LEU A 460 -36.90 -6.62 7.78
CA LEU A 460 -36.08 -5.66 8.49
C LEU A 460 -36.60 -5.50 9.93
N ASP A 461 -35.70 -5.47 10.91
CA ASP A 461 -36.07 -5.40 12.32
C ASP A 461 -36.19 -3.94 12.75
N LYS A 462 -35.06 -3.24 12.84
CA LYS A 462 -35.01 -1.88 13.38
C LYS A 462 -34.30 -0.89 12.48
N ILE A 463 -34.82 0.32 12.43
CA ILE A 463 -34.17 1.48 11.84
C ILE A 463 -34.10 2.56 12.93
N ASP A 464 -32.90 2.83 13.43
CA ASP A 464 -32.67 3.93 14.36
C ASP A 464 -31.39 4.69 14.00
N LYS A 465 -30.97 5.63 14.86
CA LYS A 465 -29.78 6.46 14.59
C LYS A 465 -28.47 5.67 14.62
N THR A 466 -28.53 4.38 14.99
CA THR A 466 -27.37 3.49 15.02
C THR A 466 -27.26 2.82 13.66
N TRP A 467 -26.05 2.82 13.10
CA TRP A 467 -25.73 2.05 11.91
C TRP A 467 -25.81 0.56 12.21
N ARG A 468 -26.71 -0.14 11.51
CA ARG A 468 -26.93 -1.58 11.65
C ARG A 468 -26.50 -2.29 10.38
N GLU A 469 -25.92 -3.48 10.52
CA GLU A 469 -25.38 -4.25 9.41
C GLU A 469 -25.91 -5.69 9.41
N GLY A 470 -26.24 -6.19 8.22
CA GLY A 470 -26.51 -7.59 7.96
C GLY A 470 -25.85 -8.04 6.66
N ILE A 471 -25.47 -9.30 6.57
CA ILE A 471 -24.86 -9.90 5.39
C ILE A 471 -25.62 -11.17 5.01
N ILE A 472 -26.21 -11.17 3.82
CA ILE A 472 -26.83 -12.35 3.23
C ILE A 472 -25.79 -13.06 2.36
N HIS A 473 -25.64 -14.37 2.53
CA HIS A 473 -24.89 -15.24 1.63
C HIS A 473 -25.85 -16.06 0.76
N LEU A 474 -25.81 -15.82 -0.54
CA LEU A 474 -26.59 -16.49 -1.58
C LEU A 474 -25.75 -17.58 -2.24
N ILE A 475 -26.29 -18.78 -2.40
CA ILE A 475 -25.62 -19.95 -2.99
C ILE A 475 -26.52 -20.52 -4.09
N ASP A 476 -25.97 -20.80 -5.27
CA ASP A 476 -26.52 -21.77 -6.23
C ASP A 476 -26.08 -23.17 -5.82
N LYS A 477 -27.02 -23.98 -5.34
CA LYS A 477 -26.71 -25.32 -4.80
C LYS A 477 -26.33 -26.34 -5.87
N VAL A 478 -26.61 -26.03 -7.15
CA VAL A 478 -26.35 -26.97 -8.25
C VAL A 478 -24.91 -26.85 -8.71
N HIS A 479 -24.42 -25.62 -8.90
CA HIS A 479 -23.08 -25.36 -9.46
C HIS A 479 -22.10 -24.70 -8.47
N GLY A 480 -22.54 -24.44 -7.24
CA GLY A 480 -21.68 -23.94 -6.17
C GLY A 480 -21.28 -22.46 -6.27
N LEU A 481 -21.88 -21.70 -7.20
CA LEU A 481 -21.69 -20.25 -7.28
C LEU A 481 -22.26 -19.58 -6.03
N ASN A 482 -21.54 -18.63 -5.42
CA ASN A 482 -21.99 -17.99 -4.19
C ASN A 482 -21.65 -16.49 -4.11
N ARG A 483 -22.46 -15.72 -3.39
CA ARG A 483 -22.40 -14.25 -3.32
C ARG A 483 -22.78 -13.74 -1.95
N SER A 484 -22.06 -12.72 -1.46
CA SER A 484 -22.43 -12.01 -0.24
C SER A 484 -23.08 -10.66 -0.57
N ILE A 485 -24.08 -10.26 0.20
CA ILE A 485 -24.89 -9.05 0.05
C ILE A 485 -24.88 -8.31 1.38
N HIS A 486 -24.25 -7.16 1.43
CA HIS A 486 -24.15 -6.28 2.59
C HIS A 486 -25.34 -5.33 2.65
N LEU A 487 -25.98 -5.28 3.80
CA LEU A 487 -27.21 -4.56 4.03
C LEU A 487 -27.06 -3.64 5.24
N TYR A 488 -27.51 -2.40 5.10
CA TYR A 488 -27.36 -1.36 6.13
C TYR A 488 -28.68 -0.66 6.43
N SER A 489 -28.94 -0.35 7.71
CA SER A 489 -30.08 0.49 8.11
C SER A 489 -29.68 1.62 9.07
N VAL A 490 -30.28 2.80 8.85
CA VAL A 490 -30.14 3.99 9.71
C VAL A 490 -31.32 4.96 9.51
N SER A 491 -31.88 5.52 10.59
CA SER A 491 -33.10 6.36 10.55
C SER A 491 -32.83 7.81 10.20
N GLU A 492 -31.66 8.30 10.60
CA GLU A 492 -31.25 9.69 10.43
C GLU A 492 -29.77 9.72 10.10
N ALA A 493 -29.44 10.36 8.99
CA ALA A 493 -28.11 10.92 8.77
C ALA A 493 -28.23 12.39 9.18
N ASN A 494 -27.43 12.86 10.15
CA ASN A 494 -27.56 14.23 10.61
C ASN A 494 -26.80 15.17 9.70
N TYR A 495 -27.51 16.17 9.22
CA TYR A 495 -26.99 17.06 8.21
C TYR A 495 -26.50 18.40 8.86
N ASP A 496 -25.21 18.58 9.17
CA ASP A 496 -24.63 19.88 9.60
C ASP A 496 -24.13 20.75 8.41
N PHE A 497 -24.66 21.96 8.30
CA PHE A 497 -24.23 22.97 7.31
C PHE A 497 -23.11 23.81 7.92
N LYS A 498 -21.87 23.64 7.44
CA LYS A 498 -20.80 24.56 7.83
C LYS A 498 -20.93 25.86 7.03
N ASN A 499 -20.96 26.98 7.75
CA ASN A 499 -21.13 28.35 7.21
C ASN A 499 -22.54 28.71 6.70
N ALA A 500 -23.56 28.61 7.56
CA ALA A 500 -24.93 29.06 7.25
C ALA A 500 -25.04 30.52 6.74
N VAL A 501 -24.04 31.37 7.02
CA VAL A 501 -23.98 32.78 6.58
C VAL A 501 -23.74 32.93 5.06
N ASN A 502 -23.22 31.90 4.38
CA ASN A 502 -22.96 31.92 2.94
C ASN A 502 -24.15 31.50 2.08
N ILE A 503 -25.26 31.07 2.69
CA ILE A 503 -26.52 30.80 2.00
C ILE A 503 -27.27 32.13 1.83
N SER A 504 -26.73 33.03 1.01
CA SER A 504 -27.47 34.23 0.58
C SER A 504 -28.54 33.81 -0.44
N ALA A 505 -29.65 34.56 -0.50
CA ALA A 505 -30.79 34.35 -1.40
C ALA A 505 -30.49 34.51 -2.90
N THR A 506 -29.20 34.45 -3.29
CA THR A 506 -28.74 34.60 -4.66
C THR A 506 -28.66 33.23 -5.33
N LEU A 507 -29.21 33.10 -6.53
CA LEU A 507 -29.11 31.88 -7.35
C LEU A 507 -27.62 31.48 -7.53
N ASN A 508 -27.28 30.20 -7.32
CA ASN A 508 -25.95 29.59 -7.46
C ASN A 508 -24.93 29.78 -6.31
N SER A 509 -25.38 29.92 -5.05
CA SER A 509 -24.49 29.77 -3.89
C SER A 509 -24.24 28.28 -3.57
N GLU A 510 -22.97 27.90 -3.42
CA GLU A 510 -22.54 26.55 -2.97
C GLU A 510 -22.19 26.58 -1.46
N GLY A 511 -22.58 25.52 -0.74
CA GLY A 511 -22.31 25.37 0.69
C GLY A 511 -21.81 23.97 1.04
N ASP A 512 -20.94 23.89 2.05
CA ASP A 512 -20.37 22.64 2.54
C ASP A 512 -21.33 21.92 3.49
N PHE A 513 -21.45 20.61 3.29
CA PHE A 513 -22.39 19.77 4.02
C PHE A 513 -21.63 18.63 4.73
N THR A 514 -21.76 18.50 6.07
CA THR A 514 -21.09 17.46 6.89
C THR A 514 -22.10 16.47 7.48
N ILE A 515 -22.08 15.21 7.04
CA ILE A 515 -22.93 14.16 7.65
C ILE A 515 -22.28 13.68 8.95
N THR A 516 -22.97 13.83 10.07
CA THR A 516 -22.55 13.26 11.36
C THR A 516 -23.46 12.09 11.73
N ILE A 517 -22.88 10.92 11.96
CA ILE A 517 -23.59 9.72 12.43
C ILE A 517 -23.13 9.43 13.86
N LEU A 518 -24.07 9.39 14.80
CA LEU A 518 -23.78 9.14 16.21
C LEU A 518 -23.49 7.65 16.42
N ARG A 519 -22.23 7.30 16.69
CA ARG A 519 -21.84 5.97 17.15
C ARG A 519 -21.98 5.92 18.67
N ILE A 520 -23.03 5.25 19.18
CA ILE A 520 -23.12 4.95 20.61
C ILE A 520 -22.21 3.74 20.86
N ILE A 521 -21.03 3.99 21.44
CA ILE A 521 -20.23 2.94 22.05
C ILE A 521 -20.79 2.78 23.47
N LEU A 522 -21.47 1.67 23.75
CA LEU A 522 -21.71 1.24 25.11
C LEU A 522 -20.35 0.82 25.69
N THR A 523 -19.67 1.74 26.37
CA THR A 523 -18.69 1.35 27.38
C THR A 523 -19.49 0.73 28.52
N ASP A 524 -19.41 -0.58 28.66
CA ASP A 524 -19.81 -1.25 29.89
C ASP A 524 -18.99 -0.64 31.04
N CYS A 525 -19.66 0.22 31.81
CA CYS A 525 -19.30 0.48 33.18
C CYS A 525 -19.52 -0.82 33.96
N CYS A 526 -18.44 -1.56 34.22
CA CYS A 526 -18.40 -2.47 35.36
C CYS A 526 -17.72 -1.76 36.53
N LEU A 527 -18.52 -1.56 37.59
CA LEU A 527 -18.10 -1.72 38.97
C LEU A 527 -17.58 -3.14 39.21
#